data_AF-A0AAT9IEN0-F1
#
_entry.id   AF-A0AAT9IEN0-F1
#
_cell.length_a   1.000
_cell.length_b   1.000
_cell.length_c   1.000
_cell.angle_alpha   90.00
_cell.angle_beta   90.00
_cell.angle_gamma   90.00
#
_symmetry.space_group_name_H-M   'P 1'
#
loop_
_entity.id
_entity.type
_entity.pdbx_description
1 polymer ?
#
loop_
_entity_poly.entity_id
_entity_poly.type
_entity_poly.pdbx_seq_one_letter_code
_entity_poly.pdbx_strand_id
1 'polypeptide(L)'
;MKKMKVTMLALAAVAFVAFAFKGIDGGSITGKVTPAAGATEAWAIQGTDTLKSPVSDGAFSFQNAKTGVYTIIIGAKEPLKPATVNDVKVEDGKATDLGEIKLGE
;
A
#
# COMPACT_ATOMS: atom_id res chain seq x y z
N MET A 1 44.99 11.25 -27.37
CA MET A 1 44.26 10.08 -26.80
C MET A 1 43.83 10.21 -25.33
N LYS A 2 44.45 11.05 -24.47
CA LYS A 2 44.08 11.16 -23.04
C LYS A 2 42.80 11.97 -22.76
N LYS A 3 42.48 12.98 -23.58
CA LYS A 3 41.30 13.85 -23.35
C LYS A 3 39.99 13.26 -23.86
N MET A 4 40.06 12.39 -24.88
CA MET A 4 38.91 11.71 -25.48
C MET A 4 38.32 10.63 -24.56
N LYS A 5 39.14 10.01 -23.70
CA LYS A 5 38.70 9.02 -22.70
C LYS A 5 37.99 9.66 -21.50
N VAL A 6 38.32 10.91 -21.17
CA VAL A 6 37.72 11.64 -20.04
C VAL A 6 36.33 12.16 -20.42
N THR A 7 36.12 12.60 -21.66
CA THR A 7 34.80 13.03 -22.16
C THR A 7 33.80 11.87 -22.24
N MET A 8 34.29 10.66 -22.57
CA MET A 8 33.43 9.46 -22.62
C MET A 8 33.01 8.99 -21.21
N LEU A 9 33.84 9.23 -20.19
CA LEU A 9 33.50 8.97 -18.79
C LEU A 9 32.46 9.96 -18.24
N ALA A 10 32.54 11.24 -18.66
CA ALA A 10 31.58 12.27 -18.26
C ALA A 10 30.18 12.05 -18.86
N LEU A 11 30.10 11.51 -20.09
CA LEU A 11 28.82 11.18 -20.73
C LEU A 11 28.13 9.95 -20.09
N ALA A 12 28.92 9.01 -19.55
CA ALA A 12 28.40 7.84 -18.84
C ALA A 12 27.83 8.18 -17.44
N ALA A 13 28.26 9.29 -16.82
CA ALA A 13 27.81 9.70 -15.49
C ALA A 13 26.39 10.32 -15.47
N VAL A 14 25.88 10.80 -16.61
CA VAL A 14 24.55 11.44 -16.69
C VAL A 14 23.43 10.43 -16.94
N ALA A 15 23.74 9.22 -17.41
CA ALA A 15 22.75 8.20 -17.79
C ALA A 15 22.14 7.43 -16.62
N PHE A 16 22.61 7.62 -15.38
CA PHE A 16 22.12 6.88 -14.21
C PHE A 16 21.00 7.58 -13.41
N VAL A 17 20.52 8.76 -13.86
CA VAL A 17 19.40 9.47 -13.20
C VAL A 17 18.07 9.24 -13.92
N ALA A 18 17.96 8.21 -14.77
CA ALA A 18 16.67 7.68 -15.16
C ALA A 18 16.14 6.79 -14.02
N PHE A 19 15.81 7.40 -12.88
CA PHE A 19 14.91 6.75 -11.93
C PHE A 19 13.62 6.50 -12.71
N ALA A 20 13.41 5.23 -13.06
CA ALA A 20 12.15 4.71 -13.51
C ALA A 20 11.15 4.95 -12.37
N PHE A 21 10.51 6.12 -12.36
CA PHE A 21 9.26 6.32 -11.65
C PHE A 21 8.26 5.38 -12.32
N LYS A 22 8.25 4.13 -11.86
CA LYS A 22 7.18 3.19 -12.14
C LYS A 22 5.95 3.89 -11.58
N GLY A 23 5.09 4.38 -12.47
CA GLY A 23 3.83 4.99 -12.08
C GLY A 23 3.17 4.08 -11.06
N ILE A 24 2.65 4.68 -9.99
CA ILE A 24 1.78 3.94 -9.08
C ILE A 24 0.53 3.64 -9.91
N ASP A 25 0.47 2.43 -10.47
CA ASP A 25 -0.65 1.94 -11.25
C ASP A 25 -1.71 1.46 -10.25
N GLY A 26 -2.66 2.33 -9.89
CA GLY A 26 -3.69 2.06 -8.91
C GLY A 26 -3.81 3.11 -7.81
N GLY A 27 -4.83 2.96 -6.98
CA GLY A 27 -5.00 3.75 -5.77
C GLY A 27 -4.24 3.13 -4.58
N SER A 28 -4.33 3.82 -3.45
CA SER A 28 -3.90 3.28 -2.16
C SER A 28 -5.07 3.22 -1.18
N ILE A 29 -4.99 2.29 -0.24
CA ILE A 29 -5.94 2.16 0.86
C ILE A 29 -5.14 2.19 2.16
N THR A 30 -5.49 3.10 3.06
CA THR A 30 -4.83 3.21 4.38
C THR A 30 -5.87 3.15 5.48
N GLY A 31 -5.44 2.74 6.67
CA GLY A 31 -6.27 2.82 7.85
C GLY A 31 -5.48 2.53 9.11
N LYS A 32 -6.10 2.84 10.25
CA LYS A 32 -5.60 2.56 11.58
C LYS A 32 -6.57 1.64 12.30
N VAL A 33 -6.05 0.81 13.18
CA VAL A 33 -6.76 -0.18 13.96
C VAL A 33 -6.56 0.15 15.42
N THR A 34 -7.66 0.16 16.16
CA THR A 34 -7.68 0.37 17.60
C THR A 34 -8.34 -0.83 18.28
N PRO A 35 -7.68 -1.49 19.24
CA PRO A 35 -6.32 -1.22 19.74
C PRO A 35 -5.22 -1.62 18.74
N ALA A 36 -4.09 -0.89 18.75
CA ALA A 36 -2.99 -1.07 17.79
C ALA A 36 -2.37 -2.49 17.79
N ALA A 37 -2.29 -3.12 18.96
CA ALA A 37 -1.80 -4.49 19.11
C ALA A 37 -2.86 -5.56 18.77
N GLY A 38 -4.09 -5.12 18.49
CA GLY A 38 -5.25 -5.99 18.31
C GLY A 38 -5.36 -6.66 16.95
N ALA A 39 -4.52 -6.28 15.98
CA ALA A 39 -4.49 -6.88 14.65
C ALA A 39 -3.09 -7.32 14.23
N THR A 40 -3.04 -8.26 13.29
CA THR A 40 -1.80 -8.78 12.67
C THR A 40 -1.70 -8.41 11.21
N GLU A 41 -2.84 -8.41 10.53
CA GLU A 41 -2.90 -8.33 9.08
C GLU A 41 -4.22 -7.73 8.64
N ALA A 42 -4.18 -7.09 7.48
CA ALA A 42 -5.35 -6.58 6.80
C ALA A 42 -5.42 -7.24 5.41
N TRP A 43 -6.62 -7.55 4.98
CA TRP A 43 -6.93 -8.01 3.63
C TRP A 43 -7.83 -7.02 2.92
N ALA A 44 -7.55 -6.76 1.66
CA ALA A 44 -8.44 -6.04 0.76
C ALA A 44 -8.88 -6.98 -0.35
N ILE A 45 -10.18 -7.28 -0.40
CA ILE A 45 -10.78 -8.25 -1.32
C ILE A 45 -11.63 -7.51 -2.35
N GLN A 46 -11.34 -7.73 -3.63
CA GLN A 46 -12.14 -7.25 -4.76
C GLN A 46 -12.44 -8.43 -5.69
N GLY A 47 -13.65 -8.97 -5.63
CA GLY A 47 -14.03 -10.14 -6.44
C GLY A 47 -13.13 -11.34 -6.12
N THR A 48 -12.30 -11.75 -7.08
CA THR A 48 -11.32 -12.85 -6.92
C THR A 48 -9.92 -12.37 -6.51
N ASP A 49 -9.64 -11.07 -6.59
CA ASP A 49 -8.34 -10.50 -6.22
C ASP A 49 -8.30 -10.22 -4.72
N THR A 50 -7.21 -10.62 -4.06
CA THR A 50 -6.97 -10.34 -2.64
C THR A 50 -5.59 -9.73 -2.45
N LEU A 51 -5.55 -8.56 -1.82
CA LEU A 51 -4.32 -7.94 -1.34
C LEU A 51 -4.19 -8.20 0.15
N LYS A 52 -2.97 -8.44 0.61
CA LYS A 52 -2.65 -8.67 2.03
C LYS A 52 -1.56 -7.69 2.44
N SER A 53 -1.72 -7.07 3.60
CA SER A 53 -0.73 -6.17 4.18
C SER A 53 -0.61 -6.43 5.68
N PRO A 54 0.60 -6.45 6.26
CA PRO A 54 0.75 -6.53 7.71
C PRO A 54 0.19 -5.27 8.38
N VAL A 55 -0.34 -5.42 9.59
CA VAL A 55 -0.68 -4.29 10.46
C VAL A 55 0.53 -4.02 11.36
N SER A 56 1.14 -2.85 11.23
CA SER A 56 2.29 -2.42 12.05
C SER A 56 1.89 -1.19 12.85
N ASP A 57 2.09 -1.24 14.17
CA ASP A 57 1.70 -0.16 15.10
C ASP A 57 0.23 0.28 14.93
N GLY A 58 -0.65 -0.68 14.65
CA GLY A 58 -2.06 -0.45 14.37
C GLY A 58 -2.34 0.15 12.99
N ALA A 59 -1.35 0.48 12.16
CA ALA A 59 -1.55 1.01 10.82
C ALA A 59 -1.39 -0.08 9.75
N PHE A 60 -2.19 0.02 8.69
CA PHE A 60 -2.02 -0.78 7.48
C PHE A 60 -2.08 0.10 6.23
N SER A 61 -1.41 -0.37 5.18
CA SER A 61 -1.45 0.28 3.87
C SER A 61 -1.41 -0.75 2.76
N PHE A 62 -2.33 -0.60 1.80
CA PHE A 62 -2.30 -1.29 0.52
C PHE A 62 -1.89 -0.28 -0.54
N GLN A 63 -0.83 -0.62 -1.27
CA GLN A 63 -0.33 0.19 -2.38
C GLN A 63 -0.70 -0.47 -3.70
N ASN A 64 -0.86 0.34 -4.75
CA ASN A 64 -1.09 -0.16 -6.10
C ASN A 64 -2.36 -1.04 -6.19
N ALA A 65 -3.39 -0.67 -5.42
CA ALA A 65 -4.70 -1.32 -5.44
C ALA A 65 -5.42 -0.91 -6.73
N LYS A 66 -5.97 -1.89 -7.46
CA LYS A 66 -6.68 -1.62 -8.71
C LYS A 66 -7.89 -0.73 -8.44
N THR A 67 -8.32 0.04 -9.44
CA THR A 67 -9.57 0.80 -9.32
C THR A 67 -10.74 -0.18 -9.16
N GLY A 68 -11.60 0.04 -8.16
CA GLY A 68 -12.69 -0.88 -7.85
C GLY A 68 -13.29 -0.67 -6.47
N VAL A 69 -14.20 -1.56 -6.11
CA VAL A 69 -14.83 -1.60 -4.79
C VAL A 69 -14.27 -2.78 -4.02
N TYR A 70 -13.71 -2.50 -2.84
CA TYR A 70 -13.07 -3.48 -1.97
C TYR A 70 -13.90 -3.74 -0.71
N THR A 71 -13.80 -4.97 -0.23
CA THR A 71 -14.11 -5.33 1.15
C THR A 71 -12.82 -5.47 1.92
N ILE A 72 -12.66 -4.70 2.97
CA ILE A 72 -11.47 -4.70 3.82
C ILE A 72 -11.77 -5.52 5.06
N ILE A 73 -10.90 -6.48 5.37
CA ILE A 73 -11.02 -7.33 6.55
C ILE A 73 -9.76 -7.12 7.40
N ILE A 74 -9.95 -6.78 8.66
CA ILE A 74 -8.87 -6.66 9.64
C ILE A 74 -8.77 -7.95 10.43
N GLY A 75 -7.67 -8.68 10.25
CA GLY A 75 -7.32 -9.88 11.00
C GLY A 75 -6.95 -9.52 12.43
N ALA A 76 -7.93 -9.66 13.31
CA ALA A 76 -7.75 -9.44 14.74
C ALA A 76 -7.08 -10.64 15.42
N LYS A 77 -6.36 -10.38 16.51
CA LYS A 77 -5.87 -11.39 17.44
C LYS A 77 -6.91 -11.63 18.54
N GLU A 78 -7.04 -12.87 18.99
CA GLU A 78 -7.82 -13.19 20.19
C GLU A 78 -7.35 -12.34 21.39
N PRO A 79 -8.26 -11.82 22.24
CA PRO A 79 -9.71 -12.08 22.27
C PRO A 79 -10.57 -11.18 21.35
N LEU A 80 -9.97 -10.34 20.52
CA LEU A 80 -10.69 -9.35 19.70
C LEU A 80 -11.29 -10.00 18.44
N LYS A 81 -12.42 -9.46 18.00
CA LYS A 81 -13.10 -9.89 16.78
C LYS A 81 -12.57 -9.16 15.55
N PRO A 82 -12.45 -9.84 14.40
CA PRO A 82 -12.14 -9.22 13.12
C PRO A 82 -13.14 -8.11 12.80
N ALA A 83 -12.67 -7.04 12.16
CA ALA A 83 -13.53 -5.98 11.64
C ALA A 83 -13.61 -6.05 10.11
N THR A 84 -14.78 -5.78 9.56
CA THR A 84 -15.01 -5.74 8.11
C THR A 84 -15.54 -4.37 7.71
N VAL A 85 -14.94 -3.78 6.68
CA VAL A 85 -15.38 -2.53 6.07
C VAL A 85 -15.73 -2.82 4.61
N ASN A 86 -17.00 -2.67 4.27
CA ASN A 86 -17.51 -2.89 2.92
C ASN A 86 -17.50 -1.59 2.10
N ASP A 87 -17.70 -1.74 0.79
CA ASP A 87 -17.93 -0.64 -0.14
C ASP A 87 -16.80 0.41 -0.19
N VAL A 88 -15.56 -0.04 0.03
CA VAL A 88 -14.38 0.83 -0.06
C VAL A 88 -14.04 1.08 -1.51
N LYS A 89 -14.39 2.28 -1.99
CA LYS A 89 -14.13 2.70 -3.37
C LYS A 89 -12.69 3.19 -3.53
N VAL A 90 -11.93 2.52 -4.39
CA VAL A 90 -10.57 2.88 -4.79
C VAL A 90 -10.59 3.45 -6.19
N GLU A 91 -9.93 4.59 -6.36
CA GLU A 91 -9.77 5.27 -7.64
C GLU A 91 -8.27 5.39 -7.97
N ASP A 92 -7.95 5.31 -9.27
CA ASP A 92 -6.57 5.36 -9.75
C ASP A 92 -5.86 6.64 -9.33
N GLY A 93 -4.63 6.51 -8.82
CA GLY A 93 -3.83 7.63 -8.33
C GLY A 93 -4.38 8.33 -7.08
N LYS A 94 -5.45 7.83 -6.45
CA LYS A 94 -6.01 8.40 -5.22
C LYS A 94 -5.72 7.56 -3.99
N ALA A 95 -5.51 8.25 -2.87
CA ALA A 95 -5.45 7.63 -1.56
C ALA A 95 -6.85 7.56 -0.94
N THR A 96 -7.24 6.37 -0.52
CA THR A 96 -8.48 6.07 0.18
C THR A 96 -8.16 5.81 1.65
N ASP A 97 -8.42 6.79 2.50
CA ASP A 97 -8.21 6.65 3.94
C ASP A 97 -9.50 6.17 4.63
N LEU A 98 -9.41 5.05 5.33
CA LEU A 98 -10.49 4.45 6.11
C LEU A 98 -10.56 5.01 7.53
N GLY A 99 -9.59 5.84 7.93
CA GLY A 99 -9.52 6.41 9.25
C GLY A 99 -9.25 5.34 10.31
N GLU A 100 -9.96 5.43 11.44
CA GLU A 100 -9.77 4.55 12.59
C GLU A 100 -10.85 3.46 12.65
N ILE A 101 -10.41 2.21 12.67
CA ILE A 101 -11.22 1.01 12.73
C ILE A 101 -11.10 0.42 14.13
N LYS A 102 -12.19 0.44 14.88
CA LYS A 102 -12.24 -0.16 16.22
C LYS A 102 -12.56 -1.65 16.10
N LEU A 103 -11.72 -2.48 16.69
CA LEU A 103 -12.00 -3.91 16.83
C LEU A 103 -13.03 -4.11 17.95
N GLY A 104 -14.01 -4.97 17.68
CA GLY A 104 -15.01 -5.34 18.69
C GLY A 104 -14.47 -6.40 19.65
N GLU A 105 -14.98 -6.38 20.88
CA GLU A 105 -14.85 -7.47 21.85
C GLU A 105 -15.81 -8.63 21.50
#